data_AF-A0A2U3AA10-F1
#
_entry.id   AF-A0A2U3AA10-F1
#
_cell.length_a   1.000
_cell.length_b   1.000
_cell.length_c   1.000
_cell.angle_alpha   90.00
_cell.angle_beta   90.00
_cell.angle_gamma   90.00
#
_symmetry.space_group_name_H-M   'P 1'
#
loop_
_entity.id
_entity.type
_entity.pdbx_description
1 polymer ?
#
loop_
_entity_poly.entity_id
_entity_poly.type
_entity_poly.pdbx_seq_one_letter_code
_entity_poly.pdbx_strand_id
1 'polypeptide(L)'
;MENEKYPMCHLYAQKDWADDGHIIANKEGLERLRNLIDLALEKGFGRAVFWPSDMEGYELYIACVSEKDINLIELPYTSDDYPNSGKMNKMYDLFPEKVYELRK
;
A
#
# COMPACT_ATOMS: atom_id res chain seq x y z
N MET A 1 21.32 11.44 -20.12
CA MET A 1 19.93 11.09 -19.79
C MET A 1 19.60 11.92 -18.56
N GLU A 2 18.87 13.02 -18.74
CA GLU A 2 18.46 13.88 -17.62
C GLU A 2 17.60 13.08 -16.65
N ASN A 3 17.82 13.31 -15.36
CA ASN A 3 17.21 12.62 -14.23
C ASN A 3 15.68 12.70 -14.27
N GLU A 4 15.01 11.76 -14.94
CA GLU A 4 13.62 11.46 -14.58
C GLU A 4 13.64 10.93 -13.15
N LYS A 5 13.20 11.79 -12.23
CA LYS A 5 13.07 11.46 -10.81
C LYS A 5 11.84 10.59 -10.64
N TYR A 6 11.99 9.30 -10.88
CA TYR A 6 10.94 8.34 -10.58
C TYR A 6 10.71 8.29 -9.07
N PRO A 7 9.45 8.22 -8.61
CA PRO A 7 9.13 8.01 -7.20
C PRO A 7 9.44 6.56 -6.84
N MET A 8 10.72 6.27 -6.61
CA MET A 8 11.20 4.93 -6.30
C MET A 8 10.74 4.55 -4.89
N CYS A 9 10.04 3.43 -4.75
CA CYS A 9 9.54 2.95 -3.48
C CYS A 9 9.45 1.43 -3.48
N HIS A 10 10.09 0.82 -2.50
CA HIS A 10 10.00 -0.59 -2.18
C HIS A 10 9.16 -0.75 -0.90
N LEU A 11 8.18 -1.64 -0.95
CA LEU A 11 7.32 -1.99 0.17
C LEU A 11 7.57 -3.45 0.54
N TYR A 12 7.91 -3.67 1.80
CA TYR A 12 8.16 -5.00 2.35
C TYR A 12 7.21 -5.21 3.52
N ALA A 13 6.26 -6.14 3.35
CA ALA A 13 5.37 -6.55 4.42
C ALA A 13 6.11 -7.45 5.42
N GLN A 14 5.63 -7.47 6.66
CA GLN A 14 6.09 -8.39 7.69
C GLN A 14 5.90 -9.84 7.23
N LYS A 15 6.84 -10.71 7.62
CA LYS A 15 6.74 -12.13 7.31
C LYS A 15 5.76 -12.83 8.25
N ASP A 16 6.00 -12.75 9.55
CA ASP A 16 5.18 -13.32 10.61
C ASP A 16 4.82 -12.30 11.71
N TRP A 17 4.15 -12.77 12.78
CA TRP A 17 3.87 -11.93 13.95
C TRP A 17 5.16 -11.37 14.55
N ALA A 18 5.14 -10.07 14.83
CA ALA A 18 6.28 -9.32 15.40
C ALA A 18 7.53 -9.21 14.49
N ASP A 19 7.44 -9.58 13.21
CA ASP A 19 8.47 -9.25 12.22
C ASP A 19 8.35 -7.79 11.72
N ASP A 20 9.45 -7.28 11.17
CA ASP A 20 9.53 -5.92 10.66
C ASP A 20 8.92 -5.76 9.25
N GLY A 21 8.11 -4.74 9.08
CA GLY A 21 7.76 -4.18 7.77
C GLY A 21 8.72 -3.03 7.41
N HIS A 22 9.03 -2.87 6.12
CA HIS A 22 9.96 -1.84 5.66
C HIS A 22 9.40 -1.05 4.48
N ILE A 23 9.65 0.26 4.49
CA ILE A 23 9.44 1.15 3.34
C ILE A 23 10.79 1.76 3.02
N ILE A 24 11.30 1.50 1.82
CA ILE A 24 12.59 2.04 1.35
C ILE A 24 12.31 2.82 0.07
N ALA A 25 12.52 4.13 0.10
CA ALA A 25 12.19 5.01 -1.02
C ALA A 25 13.19 6.16 -1.14
N ASN A 26 13.35 6.68 -2.36
CA ASN A 26 14.03 7.96 -2.54
C ASN A 26 13.13 9.11 -2.03
N LYS A 27 13.68 10.33 -2.01
CA LYS A 27 12.94 11.51 -1.51
C LYS A 27 11.60 11.67 -2.25
N GLU A 28 11.61 11.59 -3.58
CA GLU A 28 10.44 11.76 -4.42
C GLU A 28 9.40 10.64 -4.19
N GLY A 29 9.84 9.41 -3.92
CA GLY A 29 8.99 8.29 -3.53
C GLY A 29 8.33 8.51 -2.18
N LEU A 30 9.07 8.96 -1.16
CA LEU A 30 8.52 9.28 0.15
C LEU A 30 7.52 10.44 0.10
N GLU A 31 7.84 11.50 -0.66
CA GLU A 31 6.93 12.64 -0.84
C GLU A 31 5.65 12.23 -1.57
N ARG A 32 5.76 11.38 -2.60
CA ARG A 32 4.58 10.83 -3.30
C ARG A 32 3.76 9.91 -2.40
N LEU A 33 4.40 9.06 -1.60
CA LEU A 33 3.72 8.20 -0.63
C LEU A 33 2.97 9.01 0.41
N ARG A 34 3.59 10.07 0.97
CA ARG A 34 2.91 10.99 1.88
C ARG A 34 1.67 11.61 1.23
N ASN A 35 1.79 12.13 0.01
CA ASN A 35 0.66 12.72 -0.69
C ASN A 35 -0.46 11.70 -0.96
N LEU A 36 -0.12 10.43 -1.19
CA LEU A 36 -1.11 9.36 -1.38
C LEU A 36 -1.82 9.02 -0.06
N ILE A 37 -1.09 9.01 1.06
CA ILE A 37 -1.68 8.87 2.39
C ILE A 37 -2.63 10.04 2.67
N ASP A 38 -2.21 11.27 2.40
CA ASP A 38 -3.05 12.46 2.57
C ASP A 38 -4.33 12.37 1.72
N LEU A 39 -4.22 11.92 0.46
CA LEU A 39 -5.39 11.69 -0.41
C LEU A 39 -6.35 10.65 0.19
N ALA A 40 -5.82 9.53 0.69
CA ALA A 40 -6.63 8.48 1.31
C ALA A 40 -7.28 8.95 2.63
N LEU A 41 -6.59 9.77 3.43
CA LEU A 41 -7.16 10.39 4.62
C LEU A 41 -8.31 11.35 4.26
N GLU A 42 -8.20 12.10 3.15
CA GLU A 42 -9.25 13.03 2.71
C GLU A 42 -10.44 12.33 2.05
N LYS A 43 -10.19 11.34 1.19
CA LYS A 43 -11.19 10.73 0.30
C LYS A 43 -11.62 9.32 0.71
N GLY A 44 -11.00 8.75 1.74
CA GLY A 44 -11.16 7.36 2.16
C GLY A 44 -10.28 6.37 1.39
N PHE A 45 -9.97 6.64 0.11
CA PHE A 45 -9.20 5.72 -0.73
C PHE A 45 -8.35 6.49 -1.73
N GLY A 46 -7.16 5.99 -2.01
CA GLY A 46 -6.28 6.53 -3.03
C GLY A 46 -5.49 5.44 -3.74
N ARG A 47 -5.07 5.70 -4.98
CA ARG A 47 -4.10 4.89 -5.70
C ARG A 47 -3.04 5.74 -6.40
N ALA A 48 -1.85 5.17 -6.59
CA ALA A 48 -0.80 5.78 -7.40
C ALA A 48 0.21 4.72 -7.90
N VAL A 49 0.82 5.00 -9.06
CA VAL A 49 1.96 4.23 -9.55
C VAL A 49 3.26 4.60 -8.80
N PHE A 50 3.99 3.57 -8.40
CA PHE A 50 5.36 3.61 -7.86
C PHE A 50 6.28 2.69 -8.66
N TRP A 51 7.58 2.80 -8.43
CA TRP A 51 8.60 2.08 -9.18
C TRP A 51 9.58 1.39 -8.21
N PRO A 52 9.84 0.09 -8.36
CA PRO A 52 10.99 -0.56 -7.74
C PRO A 52 12.26 -0.23 -8.54
N SER A 53 13.42 -0.58 -7.99
CA SER A 53 14.72 -0.38 -8.63
C SER A 53 14.89 -1.07 -9.99
N ASP A 54 14.09 -2.10 -10.29
CA ASP A 54 14.07 -2.81 -11.58
C ASP A 54 13.22 -2.11 -12.64
N MET A 55 12.53 -1.02 -12.29
CA MET A 55 11.66 -0.24 -13.16
C MET A 55 10.40 -0.99 -13.62
N GLU A 56 9.99 -2.06 -12.94
CA GLU A 56 8.69 -2.69 -13.19
C GLU A 56 7.63 -2.02 -12.29
N GLY A 57 7.00 -0.96 -12.81
CA GLY A 57 6.04 -0.16 -12.04
C GLY A 57 4.86 -0.95 -11.49
N TYR A 58 4.38 -0.57 -10.31
CA TYR A 58 3.23 -1.19 -9.64
C TYR A 58 2.23 -0.13 -9.16
N GLU A 59 0.97 -0.54 -9.08
CA GLU A 59 -0.10 0.27 -8.49
C GLU A 59 -0.15 0.04 -6.98
N LEU A 60 0.04 1.11 -6.20
CA LEU A 60 -0.18 1.10 -4.77
C LEU A 60 -1.56 1.65 -4.46
N TYR A 61 -2.34 0.90 -3.68
CA TYR A 61 -3.64 1.30 -3.17
C TYR A 61 -3.55 1.55 -1.66
N ILE A 62 -4.14 2.66 -1.18
CA ILE A 62 -4.24 3.00 0.25
C ILE A 62 -5.72 3.23 0.58
N ALA A 63 -6.20 2.63 1.67
CA ALA A 63 -7.53 2.82 2.19
C ALA A 63 -7.47 3.31 3.64
N CYS A 64 -8.21 4.38 3.95
CA CYS A 64 -8.51 4.84 5.29
C CYS A 64 -9.90 4.33 5.66
N VAL A 65 -9.95 3.19 6.35
CA VAL A 65 -11.19 2.47 6.70
C VAL A 65 -11.58 2.68 8.16
N SER A 66 -12.78 2.21 8.54
CA SER A 66 -13.25 2.32 9.92
C SER A 66 -12.58 1.28 10.85
N GLU A 67 -12.63 1.54 12.17
CA GLU A 67 -12.20 0.58 13.21
C GLU A 67 -12.90 -0.78 13.09
N LYS A 68 -14.15 -0.80 12.62
CA LYS A 68 -14.85 -2.06 12.40
C LYS A 68 -14.23 -2.84 11.25
N ASP A 69 -13.93 -2.17 10.14
CA ASP A 69 -13.46 -2.83 8.92
C ASP A 69 -12.02 -3.30 9.06
N ILE A 70 -11.14 -2.52 9.70
CA ILE A 70 -9.73 -2.89 9.91
C ILE A 70 -9.58 -4.14 10.80
N ASN A 71 -10.53 -4.41 11.70
CA ASN A 71 -10.52 -5.59 12.56
C ASN A 71 -11.13 -6.84 11.88
N LEU A 72 -11.68 -6.70 10.67
CA LEU A 72 -12.31 -7.79 9.92
C LEU A 72 -11.50 -8.23 8.70
N ILE A 73 -10.35 -7.63 8.43
CA ILE A 73 -9.50 -7.96 7.28
C ILE A 73 -8.39 -8.93 7.66
N GLU A 74 -7.98 -9.77 6.72
CA GLU A 74 -6.86 -10.68 6.91
C GLU A 74 -5.58 -9.95 7.35
N LEU A 75 -4.77 -10.64 8.16
CA LEU A 75 -3.49 -10.09 8.61
C LEU A 75 -2.53 -9.95 7.42
N PRO A 76 -1.70 -8.89 7.37
CA PRO A 76 -0.85 -8.61 6.21
C PRO A 76 0.48 -9.41 6.27
N TYR A 77 0.44 -10.65 6.74
CA TYR A 77 1.59 -11.55 6.78
C TYR A 77 1.88 -12.13 5.40
N THR A 78 3.15 -12.34 5.09
CA THR A 78 3.57 -12.97 3.83
C THR A 78 3.87 -14.46 3.96
N SER A 79 3.94 -15.00 5.18
CA SER A 79 4.08 -16.43 5.40
C SER A 79 2.73 -17.16 5.24
N ASP A 80 2.80 -18.41 4.77
CA ASP A 80 1.65 -19.33 4.71
C ASP A 80 1.41 -20.07 6.05
N ASP A 81 2.31 -19.89 7.02
CA ASP A 81 2.30 -20.63 8.29
C ASP A 81 1.19 -20.16 9.24
N TYR A 82 0.58 -19.00 8.97
CA TYR A 82 -0.59 -18.53 9.68
C TYR A 82 -1.87 -19.02 8.97
N PRO A 83 -2.62 -19.98 9.55
CA PRO A 83 -3.87 -20.41 8.96
C PRO A 83 -4.88 -19.27 9.04
N ASN A 84 -5.02 -18.56 7.94
CA ASN A 84 -6.06 -17.57 7.72
C ASN A 84 -7.39 -18.30 7.98
N SER A 85 -8.07 -17.97 9.08
CA SER A 85 -9.17 -18.79 9.63
C SER A 85 -10.44 -18.84 8.75
N GLY A 86 -10.35 -18.40 7.48
CA GLY A 86 -11.42 -18.37 6.50
C GLY A 86 -12.54 -17.39 6.81
N LYS A 87 -12.44 -16.65 7.92
CA LYS A 87 -13.48 -15.76 8.45
C LYS A 87 -13.23 -14.28 8.22
N MET A 88 -12.05 -13.91 7.70
CA MET A 88 -11.68 -12.51 7.50
C MET A 88 -11.92 -12.10 6.04
N ASN A 89 -12.35 -10.85 5.85
CA ASN A 89 -12.46 -10.23 4.54
C ASN A 89 -11.08 -10.13 3.90
N LYS A 90 -11.04 -10.19 2.57
CA LYS A 90 -9.81 -9.95 1.81
C LYS A 90 -9.53 -8.46 1.76
N MET A 91 -8.26 -8.08 1.69
CA MET A 91 -7.89 -6.66 1.65
C MET A 91 -8.53 -5.91 0.48
N TYR A 92 -8.70 -6.58 -0.67
CA TYR A 92 -9.34 -6.00 -1.85
C TYR A 92 -10.86 -5.80 -1.71
N ASP A 93 -11.52 -6.48 -0.77
CA ASP A 93 -12.96 -6.31 -0.51
C ASP A 93 -13.27 -4.94 0.11
N LEU A 94 -12.26 -4.23 0.63
CA LEU A 94 -12.41 -2.89 1.21
C LEU A 94 -12.42 -1.76 0.17
N PHE A 95 -11.98 -2.04 -1.06
CA PHE A 95 -11.87 -0.99 -2.08
C PHE A 95 -13.17 -0.87 -2.89
N PRO A 96 -13.67 0.36 -3.12
CA PRO A 96 -14.78 0.57 -4.04
C PRO A 96 -14.36 0.34 -5.49
N GLU A 97 -15.33 0.21 -6.40
CA GLU A 97 -15.07 0.09 -7.84
C GLU A 97 -14.26 1.26 -8.41
N LYS A 98 -14.36 2.45 -7.80
CA LYS A 98 -13.65 3.66 -8.22
C LYS A 98 -12.80 4.21 -7.08
N VAL A 99 -11.48 4.19 -7.29
CA VAL A 99 -10.48 4.73 -6.36
C VAL A 99 -9.90 6.03 -6.92
N TYR A 100 -9.68 7.02 -6.07
CA TYR A 100 -9.10 8.30 -6.47
C TYR A 100 -7.63 8.14 -6.85
N GLU A 101 -7.24 8.65 -8.01
CA GLU A 101 -5.87 8.54 -8.51
C GLU A 101 -5.06 9.78 -8.17
N LEU A 102 -3.94 9.60 -7.49
CA LEU A 102 -2.94 10.64 -7.31
C LEU A 102 -2.13 10.78 -8.60
N ARG A 103 -2.52 11.77 -9.40
CA ARG A 103 -1.80 12.11 -10.65
C ARG A 103 -0.41 12.68 -10.34
N LYS A 104 0.51 12.55 -11.30
CA LYS A 104 1.87 13.12 -11.23
C LYS A 104 1.81 14.64 -11.07
#